data_AF-A0A8E2AZ29-F1
#
_entry.id   AF-A0A8E2AZ29-F1
#
_cell.length_a   1.000
_cell.length_b   1.000
_cell.length_c   1.000
_cell.angle_alpha   90.00
_cell.angle_beta   90.00
_cell.angle_gamma   90.00
#
_symmetry.space_group_name_H-M   'P 1'
#
loop_
_entity.id
_entity.type
_entity.pdbx_description
1 polymer ?
#
loop_
_entity_poly.entity_id
_entity_poly.type
_entity_poly.pdbx_seq_one_letter_code
_entity_poly.pdbx_strand_id
1 'polypeptide(L)' 'AFMVIIWQIKMLWHAGRGHDPSGVKVTTQEQFAVPCKACPQPGINLPNNWEQAPPEFQ' A
#
# COMPACT_ATOMS: atom_id res chain seq x y z
N ALA A 1 -0.04 -7.03 28.03
CA ALA A 1 0.18 -5.68 27.47
C ALA A 1 1.44 -5.57 26.59
N PHE A 2 2.53 -6.28 26.87
CA PHE A 2 3.79 -6.19 26.10
C PHE A 2 3.70 -6.64 24.62
N MET A 3 2.95 -7.71 24.34
CA MET A 3 2.88 -8.29 22.99
C MET A 3 2.12 -7.41 21.98
N VAL A 4 1.17 -6.60 22.46
CA VAL A 4 0.31 -5.73 21.62
C VAL A 4 1.09 -4.51 21.09
N ILE A 5 1.94 -3.91 21.92
CA ILE A 5 2.71 -2.71 21.56
C ILE A 5 3.75 -3.02 20.48
N ILE A 6 4.44 -4.17 20.57
CA ILE A 6 5.46 -4.57 19.59
C ILE A 6 4.85 -4.82 18.21
N TRP A 7 3.66 -5.43 18.15
CA TRP A 7 3.00 -5.74 16.89
C TRP A 7 2.53 -4.47 16.17
N GLN A 8 1.94 -3.52 16.89
CA GLN A 8 1.51 -2.23 16.32
C GLN A 8 2.67 -1.44 15.73
N ILE A 9 3.82 -1.39 16.40
CA ILE A 9 5.01 -0.68 15.92
C ILE A 9 5.55 -1.33 14.64
N LYS A 10 5.64 -2.66 14.58
CA LYS A 10 6.10 -3.37 13.38
C LYS A 10 5.21 -3.09 12.17
N MET A 11 3.89 -3.11 12.35
CA MET A 11 2.94 -2.80 11.26
C MET A 11 3.12 -1.37 10.74
N LEU A 12 3.33 -0.40 11.64
CA LEU A 12 3.63 0.99 11.25
C LEU A 12 4.91 1.10 10.42
N TRP A 13 5.94 0.32 10.73
CA TRP A 13 7.18 0.31 9.96
C TRP A 13 6.99 -0.27 8.57
N HIS A 14 6.26 -1.39 8.44
CA HIS A 14 5.92 -1.97 7.13
C HIS A 14 5.07 -1.03 6.27
N ALA A 15 4.23 -0.22 6.90
CA ALA A 15 3.45 0.83 6.24
C ALA A 15 4.23 2.13 5.96
N GLY A 16 5.52 2.21 6.31
CA GLY A 16 6.33 3.43 6.13
C GLY A 16 5.98 4.58 7.09
N ARG A 17 5.24 4.31 8.17
CA ARG A 17 4.73 5.29 9.16
C ARG A 17 5.43 5.24 10.51
N GLY A 18 6.47 4.42 10.65
CA GLY A 18 7.23 4.28 11.91
C GLY A 18 7.88 5.57 12.42
N HIS A 19 8.17 6.53 11.52
CA HIS A 19 8.78 7.83 11.82
C HIS A 19 7.86 9.02 11.49
N ASP A 20 6.56 8.79 11.28
CA ASP A 20 5.63 9.89 11.02
C ASP A 20 5.58 10.83 12.24
N PRO A 21 5.95 12.12 12.12
CA PRO A 21 5.92 13.08 13.23
C PRO A 21 4.53 13.26 13.84
N SER A 22 3.48 12.97 13.08
CA SER A 22 2.09 13.04 13.51
C SER A 22 1.67 11.84 14.38
N GLY A 23 2.50 10.81 14.43
CA GLY A 23 2.34 9.62 15.26
C GLY A 23 1.24 8.65 14.80
N VAL A 24 1.04 7.58 15.58
CA VAL A 24 0.10 6.48 15.24
C VAL A 24 -1.36 6.91 15.16
N LYS A 25 -1.75 7.97 15.88
CA LYS A 25 -3.16 8.41 15.99
C LYS A 25 -3.73 8.92 14.66
N VAL A 26 -2.87 9.34 13.73
CA VAL A 26 -3.28 9.81 12.41
C VAL A 26 -3.24 8.72 11.34
N THR A 27 -2.78 7.51 11.68
CA THR A 27 -2.74 6.40 10.73
C THR A 27 -4.14 5.81 10.58
N THR A 28 -4.71 5.94 9.39
CA THR A 28 -6.04 5.36 9.08
C THR A 28 -5.91 3.89 8.68
N GLN A 29 -7.01 3.15 8.74
CA GLN A 29 -7.02 1.72 8.40
C GLN A 29 -6.57 1.46 6.96
N GLU A 30 -6.85 2.38 6.04
CA GLU A 30 -6.46 2.29 4.63
C GLU A 30 -4.95 2.38 4.42
N GLN A 31 -4.23 2.98 5.36
CA GLN A 31 -2.78 3.21 5.26
C GLN A 31 -1.94 2.00 5.69
N PHE A 32 -2.59 0.93 6.16
CA PHE A 32 -1.96 -0.38 6.40
C PHE A 32 -2.20 -1.37 5.24
N ALA A 33 -3.03 -1.02 4.26
CA ALA A 33 -3.25 -1.86 3.09
C ALA A 33 -2.07 -1.72 2.13
N VAL A 34 -1.53 -2.86 1.69
CA VAL A 34 -0.53 -2.90 0.62
C VAL A 34 -1.28 -2.90 -0.73
N PRO A 35 -0.89 -2.05 -1.70
CA PRO A 35 -1.47 -2.10 -3.04
C PRO A 35 -1.32 -3.50 -3.64
N CYS A 36 -2.41 -4.03 -4.21
CA CYS A 36 -2.36 -5.34 -4.85
C CYS A 36 -1.45 -5.28 -6.09
N LYS A 37 -0.35 -6.03 -6.08
CA LYS A 37 0.59 -6.08 -7.21
C LYS A 37 0.01 -6.71 -8.47
N ALA A 38 -1.03 -7.52 -8.34
CA ALA A 38 -1.73 -8.16 -9.46
C ALA A 38 -2.82 -7.26 -10.07
N CYS A 39 -3.33 -6.26 -9.32
CA CYS A 39 -4.31 -5.34 -9.88
C CYS A 39 -3.66 -4.43 -10.93
N PRO A 40 -4.38 -4.09 -12.02
CA PRO A 40 -3.93 -3.10 -12.99
C PRO A 40 -3.73 -1.74 -12.31
N GLN A 41 -2.52 -1.19 -12.38
CA GLN A 41 -2.14 0.11 -11.83
C GLN A 41 -1.52 0.95 -12.97
N PRO A 42 -2.31 1.84 -13.60
CA PRO A 42 -1.84 2.72 -14.67
C PRO A 42 -0.59 3.49 -14.26
N GLY A 43 0.45 3.46 -15.11
CA GLY A 43 1.72 4.14 -14.85
C GLY A 43 2.64 3.46 -13.82
N ILE A 44 2.23 2.32 -13.23
CA ILE A 44 3.05 1.51 -12.31
C ILE A 44 3.40 0.16 -12.95
N ASN A 45 2.39 -0.68 -13.19
CA ASN A 45 2.57 -2.03 -13.74
C ASN A 45 1.85 -2.24 -15.08
N LEU A 46 1.25 -1.19 -15.63
CA LEU A 46 0.67 -1.17 -16.97
C LEU A 46 1.51 -0.29 -17.90
N PRO A 47 1.75 -0.72 -19.16
CA PRO A 47 2.40 0.12 -20.15
C PRO A 47 1.53 1.33 -20.51
N ASN A 48 2.15 2.39 -21.04
CA ASN A 48 1.41 3.51 -21.60
C ASN A 48 0.47 3.03 -22.72
N ASN A 49 -0.72 3.62 -22.81
CA ASN A 49 -1.76 3.23 -23.76
C ASN A 49 -2.24 1.76 -23.62
N TRP A 50 -2.12 1.14 -22.44
CA TRP A 50 -2.68 -0.21 -22.19
C TRP A 50 -4.17 -0.32 -22.54
N GLU A 51 -4.92 0.78 -22.42
CA GLU A 51 -6.34 0.88 -22.79
C GLU A 51 -6.59 0.73 -24.30
N GLN A 52 -5.56 0.95 -25.13
CA GLN A 52 -5.60 0.83 -26.59
C GLN A 52 -5.04 -0.50 -27.08
N ALA A 53 -4.82 -1.46 -26.18
CA ALA A 53 -4.35 -2.78 -26.56
C ALA A 53 -5.34 -3.42 -27.57
N PRO A 54 -4.84 -4.13 -28.60
CA PRO A 54 -5.69 -4.85 -29.53
C PRO A 54 -6.65 -5.81 -28.80
N PRO A 55 -7.82 -6.14 -29.38
CA PRO A 55 -8.80 -7.02 -28.74
C PRO A 55 -8.25 -8.41 -28.37
N GLU A 56 -7.20 -8.89 -29.04
CA GLU A 56 -6.52 -10.13 -28.67
C GLU A 56 -5.77 -10.08 -27.33
N PHE A 57 -5.57 -8.89 -26.75
CA PHE A 57 -4.87 -8.64 -25.48
C PHE A 57 -5.75 -7.98 -24.40
N GLN A 58 -7.04 -7.73 -24.68
CA GLN A 58 -8.04 -7.29 -23.70
C GLN A 58 -8.73 -8.48 -23.04
#